data_AF-A0A453RXS3-F1
#
_entry.id   AF-A0A453RXS3-F1
#
_cell.length_a   1.000
_cell.length_b   1.000
_cell.length_c   1.000
_cell.angle_alpha   90.00
_cell.angle_beta   90.00
_cell.angle_gamma   90.00
#
_symmetry.space_group_name_H-M   'P 1'
#
loop_
_entity.id
_entity.type
_entity.pdbx_description
1 polymer ?
#
loop_
_entity_poly.entity_id
_entity_poly.type
_entity_poly.pdbx_seq_one_letter_code
_entity_poly.pdbx_strand_id
1 'polypeptide(L)'
;MEKPGDRMSCYLTKALGNVGAELALQVPGRVSTEIDARLAYDTQGIVQRVHELLQIYNEHDIPSERLLFKIPATWQGIEASRLLESEGTQTHLTFVYRHVHALCLIWSQPYFL
;
A
#
# COMPACT_ATOMS: atom_id res chain seq x y z
N MET A 1 -6.72 -12.30 21.46
CA MET A 1 -7.99 -11.53 21.57
C MET A 1 -7.85 -10.34 20.63
N GLU A 2 -8.51 -10.37 19.48
CA GLU A 2 -8.56 -9.21 18.56
C GLU A 2 -9.23 -8.03 19.27
N LYS A 3 -8.62 -6.84 19.16
CA LYS A 3 -9.25 -5.63 19.71
C LYS A 3 -10.44 -5.26 18.81
N PRO A 4 -11.51 -4.64 19.34
CA PRO A 4 -12.68 -4.26 18.53
C PRO A 4 -12.34 -3.40 17.31
N GLY A 5 -11.26 -2.60 17.38
CA GLY A 5 -10.75 -1.78 16.27
C GLY A 5 -10.12 -2.59 15.13
N ASP A 6 -9.57 -3.78 15.41
CA ASP A 6 -8.95 -4.64 14.40
C ASP A 6 -10.00 -5.25 13.47
N ARG A 7 -11.15 -5.66 14.03
CA ARG A 7 -12.27 -6.18 13.23
C ARG A 7 -12.78 -5.16 12.21
N MET A 8 -12.96 -3.90 12.64
CA MET A 8 -13.37 -2.83 11.74
C MET A 8 -12.30 -2.54 10.68
N SER A 9 -11.02 -2.56 11.06
CA SER A 9 -9.91 -2.41 10.13
C SER A 9 -9.87 -3.52 9.07
N CYS A 10 -10.17 -4.76 9.45
CA CYS A 10 -10.25 -5.90 8.53
C CYS A 10 -11.39 -5.73 7.53
N TYR A 11 -12.59 -5.35 7.97
CA TYR A 11 -13.73 -5.09 7.07
C TYR A 11 -13.44 -3.98 6.06
N LEU A 12 -12.82 -2.88 6.51
CA LEU A 12 -12.45 -1.76 5.64
C LEU A 12 -11.39 -2.20 4.61
N THR A 13 -10.38 -2.95 5.04
CA THR A 13 -9.34 -3.47 4.15
C THR A 13 -9.93 -4.38 3.09
N LYS A 14 -10.84 -5.28 3.48
CA LYS A 14 -11.55 -6.16 2.55
C LYS A 14 -12.42 -5.38 1.55
N ALA A 15 -13.16 -4.38 2.04
CA ALA A 15 -13.98 -3.52 1.18
C ALA A 15 -13.12 -2.77 0.15
N LEU A 16 -11.99 -2.18 0.59
CA LEU A 16 -11.06 -1.46 -0.29
C LEU A 16 -10.42 -2.38 -1.34
N GLY A 17 -9.98 -3.57 -0.93
CA GLY A 17 -9.42 -4.57 -1.84
C GLY A 17 -10.41 -5.01 -2.91
N ASN A 18 -11.65 -5.34 -2.52
CA ASN A 18 -12.70 -5.74 -3.46
C ASN A 18 -13.07 -4.63 -4.45
N VAL A 19 -13.26 -3.40 -3.97
CA VAL A 19 -13.56 -2.25 -4.85
C VAL A 19 -12.38 -1.98 -5.78
N GLY A 20 -11.14 -2.05 -5.27
CA GLY A 20 -9.96 -1.89 -6.10
C GLY A 20 -9.83 -2.98 -7.16
N ALA A 21 -10.19 -4.23 -6.86
CA ALA A 21 -10.14 -5.34 -7.80
C ALA A 21 -11.16 -5.15 -8.94
N GLU A 22 -12.41 -4.80 -8.60
CA GLU A 22 -13.44 -4.42 -9.56
C GLU A 22 -12.97 -3.28 -10.49
N LEU A 23 -12.34 -2.24 -9.92
CA LEU A 23 -11.77 -1.15 -10.70
C LEU A 23 -10.64 -1.63 -11.63
N ALA A 24 -9.78 -2.53 -11.16
CA ALA A 24 -8.66 -3.06 -11.94
C ALA A 24 -9.11 -3.85 -13.18
N LEU A 25 -10.28 -4.49 -13.12
CA LEU A 25 -10.90 -5.17 -14.26
C LEU A 25 -11.44 -4.20 -15.32
N GLN A 26 -11.87 -2.99 -14.91
CA GLN A 26 -12.49 -2.01 -15.79
C GLN A 26 -11.50 -1.05 -16.46
N VAL A 27 -10.43 -0.66 -15.76
CA VAL A 27 -9.43 0.26 -16.30
C VAL A 27 -8.31 -0.50 -17.00
N PRO A 28 -7.67 0.03 -18.07
CA PRO A 28 -6.49 -0.59 -18.68
C PRO A 28 -5.18 -0.24 -17.93
N GLY A 29 -5.23 0.71 -17.00
CA GLY A 29 -4.06 1.19 -16.24
C GLY A 29 -3.82 0.42 -14.94
N ARG A 30 -3.08 1.07 -14.03
CA ARG A 30 -2.83 0.60 -12.67
C ARG A 30 -3.89 1.11 -11.70
N VAL A 31 -4.19 0.34 -10.67
CA VAL A 31 -5.02 0.75 -9.54
C VAL A 31 -4.14 1.01 -8.34
N SER A 32 -4.33 2.17 -7.73
CA SER A 32 -3.60 2.55 -6.53
C SER A 32 -4.50 2.48 -5.29
N THR A 33 -4.05 1.78 -4.26
CA THR A 33 -4.80 1.59 -3.02
C THR A 33 -4.02 2.15 -1.85
N GLU A 34 -4.68 2.98 -1.06
CA GLU A 34 -4.05 3.68 0.06
C GLU A 34 -4.11 2.86 1.34
N ILE A 35 -2.97 2.81 2.02
CA ILE A 35 -2.84 2.17 3.32
C ILE A 35 -3.38 3.10 4.40
N ASP A 36 -4.02 2.51 5.40
CA ASP A 36 -4.58 3.23 6.54
C ASP A 36 -3.53 4.13 7.21
N ALA A 37 -3.79 5.44 7.19
CA ALA A 37 -2.88 6.44 7.75
C ALA A 37 -2.61 6.25 9.26
N ARG A 38 -3.46 5.52 9.99
CA ARG A 38 -3.22 5.17 11.40
C ARG A 38 -1.98 4.29 11.59
N LEU A 39 -1.61 3.53 10.56
CA LEU A 39 -0.42 2.69 10.53
C LEU A 39 0.84 3.46 10.09
N ALA A 40 0.75 4.77 9.81
CA ALA A 40 1.86 5.55 9.25
C ALA A 40 3.17 5.49 10.05
N TYR A 41 3.11 5.16 11.34
CA TYR A 41 4.28 5.08 12.22
C TYR A 41 4.63 3.63 12.64
N ASP A 42 4.03 2.62 11.99
CA ASP A 42 4.27 1.20 12.25
C ASP A 42 4.70 0.50 10.95
N THR A 43 6.00 0.26 10.81
CA THR A 43 6.58 -0.41 9.63
C THR A 43 5.99 -1.81 9.42
N GLN A 44 5.87 -2.61 10.48
CA GLN A 44 5.37 -3.99 10.36
C GLN A 44 3.87 -4.00 10.08
N GLY A 45 3.12 -3.08 10.70
CA GLY A 45 1.70 -2.90 10.42
C GLY A 45 1.43 -2.53 8.95
N ILE A 46 2.26 -1.65 8.35
CA ILE A 46 2.15 -1.30 6.92
C ILE A 46 2.41 -2.51 6.04
N VAL A 47 3.51 -3.24 6.27
CA VAL A 47 3.90 -4.42 5.49
C VAL A 47 2.80 -5.48 5.54
N GLN A 48 2.32 -5.82 6.75
CA GLN A 48 1.23 -6.78 6.93
C GLN A 48 -0.03 -6.34 6.19
N ARG A 49 -0.41 -5.05 6.27
CA ARG A 49 -1.60 -4.55 5.59
C ARG A 49 -1.48 -4.63 4.06
N VAL A 50 -0.29 -4.38 3.52
CA VAL A 50 -0.04 -4.53 2.07
C VAL A 50 -0.17 -6.00 1.66
N HIS A 51 0.36 -6.94 2.46
CA HIS A 51 0.19 -8.37 2.19
C HIS A 51 -1.28 -8.82 2.25
N GLU A 52 -2.06 -8.33 3.23
CA GLU A 52 -3.50 -8.61 3.32
C GLU A 52 -4.23 -8.13 2.04
N LEU A 53 -3.89 -6.94 1.54
CA LEU A 53 -4.46 -6.43 0.29
C LEU A 53 -4.01 -7.26 -0.92
N LEU A 54 -2.74 -7.63 -1.01
CA LEU A 54 -2.22 -8.48 -2.08
C LEU A 54 -2.94 -9.83 -2.12
N GLN A 55 -3.22 -10.43 -0.96
CA GLN A 55 -4.01 -11.67 -0.90
C GLN A 55 -5.40 -11.47 -1.50
N ILE A 56 -6.09 -10.38 -1.14
CA ILE A 56 -7.41 -10.06 -1.72
C ILE A 56 -7.30 -9.86 -3.24
N TYR A 57 -6.30 -9.13 -3.74
CA TYR A 57 -6.13 -8.95 -5.19
C TYR A 57 -5.83 -10.25 -5.93
N ASN A 58 -5.04 -11.14 -5.31
CA ASN A 58 -4.74 -12.46 -5.86
C ASN A 58 -5.99 -13.36 -5.90
N GLU A 59 -6.90 -13.25 -4.93
CA GLU A 59 -8.21 -13.93 -4.96
C GLU A 59 -9.07 -13.51 -6.16
N HIS A 60 -8.83 -12.31 -6.72
CA HIS A 60 -9.51 -11.77 -7.90
C HIS A 60 -8.67 -11.85 -9.18
N ASP A 61 -7.59 -12.66 -9.18
CA ASP A 61 -6.69 -12.87 -10.33
C ASP A 61 -6.07 -11.58 -10.92
N ILE A 62 -5.88 -10.54 -10.09
CA ILE A 62 -5.26 -9.28 -10.53
C ILE A 62 -3.72 -9.37 -10.40
N PRO A 63 -2.95 -9.20 -11.49
CA PRO A 63 -1.49 -9.26 -11.42
C PRO A 63 -0.92 -8.08 -10.63
N SER A 64 0.13 -8.34 -9.85
CA SER A 64 0.80 -7.36 -8.98
C SER A 64 1.35 -6.13 -9.72
N GLU A 65 1.72 -6.27 -10.99
CA GLU A 65 2.19 -5.17 -11.84
C GLU A 65 1.14 -4.07 -12.10
N ARG A 66 -0.13 -4.40 -11.86
CA ARG A 66 -1.27 -3.48 -12.00
C ARG A 66 -1.63 -2.81 -10.69
N LEU A 67 -0.97 -3.18 -9.59
CA LEU A 67 -1.25 -2.70 -8.25
C LEU A 67 -0.19 -1.70 -7.82
N LEU A 68 -0.63 -0.65 -7.13
CA LEU A 68 0.26 0.35 -6.54
C LEU A 68 -0.21 0.67 -5.12
N PHE A 69 0.63 0.47 -4.12
CA PHE A 69 0.24 0.74 -2.73
C PHE A 69 0.71 2.12 -2.29
N LYS A 70 -0.24 3.00 -1.92
CA LYS A 70 0.08 4.33 -1.41
C LYS A 70 0.45 4.24 0.06
N ILE A 71 1.71 4.53 0.37
CA ILE A 71 2.27 4.49 1.72
C ILE A 71 2.57 5.93 2.15
N PRO A 72 2.26 6.34 3.39
CA PRO A 72 2.64 7.67 3.88
C PRO A 72 4.16 7.82 3.98
N ALA A 73 4.70 8.95 3.52
CA ALA A 73 6.15 9.26 3.50
C ALA A 73 6.71 9.62 4.89
N THR A 74 6.51 8.76 5.88
CA THR A 74 7.19 8.77 7.18
C THR A 74 8.47 7.93 7.11
N TRP A 75 9.33 8.01 8.13
CA TRP A 75 10.49 7.12 8.22
C TRP A 75 10.10 5.64 8.15
N GLN A 76 9.07 5.26 8.92
CA GLN A 76 8.54 3.90 8.96
C GLN A 76 7.91 3.48 7.63
N GLY A 77 7.25 4.40 6.93
CA GLY A 77 6.69 4.15 5.61
C GLY A 77 7.76 3.98 4.54
N ILE A 78 8.84 4.77 4.57
CA ILE A 78 10.00 4.61 3.66
C ILE A 78 10.67 3.25 3.90
N GLU A 79 10.87 2.87 5.16
CA GLU A 79 11.47 1.57 5.49
C GLU A 79 10.56 0.40 5.08
N ALA A 80 9.24 0.53 5.27
CA ALA A 80 8.26 -0.45 4.78
C ALA A 80 8.27 -0.53 3.25
N SER A 81 8.34 0.60 2.55
CA SER A 81 8.44 0.67 1.09
C SER A 81 9.65 -0.09 0.58
N ARG A 82 10.82 0.11 1.19
CA ARG A 82 12.06 -0.60 0.83
C ARG A 82 11.90 -2.11 0.95
N LEU A 83 11.28 -2.60 2.03
CA LEU A 83 11.04 -4.03 2.23
C LEU A 83 10.08 -4.58 1.15
N LEU A 84 8.96 -3.92 0.94
CA LEU A 84 7.95 -4.34 -0.04
C LEU A 84 8.48 -4.31 -1.48
N GLU A 85 9.27 -3.31 -1.84
CA GLU A 85 9.92 -3.23 -3.16
C GLU A 85 10.97 -4.33 -3.35
N SER A 86 11.69 -4.71 -2.28
CA SER A 86 12.64 -5.83 -2.34
C SER A 86 11.94 -7.18 -2.60
N GLU A 87 10.65 -7.27 -2.27
CA GLU A 87 9.78 -8.41 -2.56
C GLU A 87 9.09 -8.30 -3.93
N GLY A 88 9.31 -7.19 -4.67
CA GLY A 88 8.71 -6.94 -5.99
C GLY A 88 7.33 -6.29 -5.94
N THR A 89 6.89 -5.78 -4.78
CA THR A 89 5.62 -5.05 -4.66
C THR A 89 5.83 -3.57 -4.97
N GLN A 90 5.06 -3.02 -5.91
CA GLN A 90 5.16 -1.61 -6.26
C GLN A 90 4.45 -0.73 -5.23
N THR A 91 5.20 0.24 -4.69
CA THR A 91 4.73 1.20 -3.70
C THR A 91 4.86 2.62 -4.24
N HIS A 92 4.02 3.51 -3.72
CA HIS A 92 4.03 4.93 -4.01
C HIS A 92 3.95 5.70 -2.70
N LEU A 93 5.03 6.38 -2.36
CA LEU A 93 5.08 7.19 -1.16
C LEU A 93 4.32 8.52 -1.36
N THR A 94 3.41 8.83 -0.43
CA THR A 94 2.46 9.97 -0.49
C THR A 94 2.66 10.92 0.70
N PHE A 95 2.03 12.11 0.69
CA PHE A 95 2.18 13.16 1.72
C PHE A 95 3.59 13.80 1.80
N VAL A 96 4.19 14.07 0.63
CA VAL A 96 5.51 14.69 0.49
C VAL A 96 5.36 16.21 0.47
N TYR A 97 5.49 16.85 1.63
CA TYR A 97 5.33 18.31 1.80
C TYR A 97 6.63 19.09 1.98
N ARG A 98 7.75 18.38 2.19
CA ARG A 98 9.06 18.98 2.48
C ARG A 98 10.15 18.35 1.62
N HIS A 99 11.16 19.14 1.25
CA HIS A 99 12.30 18.72 0.42
C HIS A 99 12.98 17.43 0.91
N VAL A 100 13.04 17.20 2.22
CA VAL A 100 13.60 15.97 2.81
C VAL A 100 12.83 14.72 2.38
N HIS A 101 11.49 14.79 2.34
CA HIS A 101 10.68 13.65 1.92
C HIS A 101 10.91 13.37 0.43
N ALA A 102 10.99 14.41 -0.40
CA ALA A 102 11.26 14.27 -1.85
C ALA A 102 12.64 13.68 -2.13
N LEU A 103 13.66 14.04 -1.34
CA LEU A 103 14.98 13.44 -1.46
C LEU A 103 14.91 11.94 -1.15
N CYS A 104 14.25 11.55 -0.05
CA CYS A 104 14.06 10.14 0.31
C CYS A 104 13.33 9.33 -0.76
N LEU A 105 12.39 9.92 -1.51
CA LEU A 105 11.76 9.26 -2.66
C LEU A 105 12.80 8.85 -3.70
N ILE A 106 13.68 9.78 -4.09
CA ILE A 106 14.66 9.53 -5.16
C ILE A 106 15.59 8.35 -4.81
N TRP A 107 15.92 8.18 -3.53
CA TRP A 107 16.76 7.08 -3.06
C TRP A 107 16.01 5.73 -2.96
N SER A 108 14.69 5.75 -2.91
CA SER A 108 13.86 4.55 -2.76
C SER A 108 13.30 4.02 -4.09
N GLN A 109 13.64 4.58 -5.26
CA GLN A 109 13.10 4.12 -6.56
C GLN A 109 11.56 3.88 -6.60
N PRO A 110 10.70 4.76 -6.06
CA PRO A 110 9.26 4.61 -6.21
C PRO A 110 8.88 4.83 -7.67
N TYR A 111 8.05 3.93 -8.20
CA TYR A 111 7.46 4.11 -9.53
C TYR A 111 6.51 5.31 -9.50
N PHE A 112 6.95 6.43 -10.08
CA PHE A 112 6.03 7.52 -10.45
C PHE A 112 5.20 7.07 -11.65
N LEU A 113 3.90 7.39 -11.61
CA LEU A 113 2.87 7.09 -12.62
C LEU A 113 3.35 7.19 -14.06
#